data_AF-Q4JI30-F1
#
_entry.id   AF-Q4JI30-F1
#
_cell.length_a   1.000
_cell.length_b   1.000
_cell.length_c   1.000
_cell.angle_alpha   90.00
_cell.angle_beta   90.00
_cell.angle_gamma   90.00
#
_symmetry.space_group_name_H-M   'P 1'
#
loop_
_entity.id
_entity.type
_entity.pdbx_description
1 polymer ?
#
loop_
_entity_poly.entity_id
_entity_poly.type
_entity_poly.pdbx_seq_one_letter_code
_entity_poly.pdbx_strand_id
1 'polypeptide(L)' 'KHLTLREQRCGNGGRTNSDASLIVTEELHLITFETEVYHQGLKIDLETHSLPVVVISNICQMPNAWASILW' A
#
# COMPACT_ATOMS: atom_id res chain seq x y z
N LYS A 1 -2.99 -1.35 -16.37
CA LYS A 1 -1.53 -1.62 -16.53
C LYS A 1 -0.80 -0.27 -16.64
N HIS A 2 0.51 -0.21 -16.36
CA HIS A 2 1.33 1.03 -16.33
C HIS A 2 1.12 1.97 -15.12
N LEU A 3 0.69 1.44 -13.97
CA LEU A 3 0.63 2.22 -12.74
C LEU A 3 2.05 2.41 -12.18
N THR A 4 2.33 3.60 -11.66
CA THR A 4 3.60 3.95 -11.00
C THR A 4 3.31 4.52 -9.61
N LEU A 5 4.17 4.21 -8.66
CA LEU A 5 4.09 4.73 -7.29
C LEU A 5 5.15 5.82 -7.09
N ARG A 6 4.80 6.85 -6.31
CA ARG A 6 5.73 7.91 -5.90
C ARG A 6 5.46 8.29 -4.44
N GLU A 7 6.53 8.41 -3.68
CA GLU A 7 6.49 8.87 -2.30
C GLU A 7 5.87 10.28 -2.17
N GLN A 8 4.96 10.44 -1.22
CA GLN A 8 4.41 11.73 -0.83
C GLN A 8 5.31 12.39 0.22
N ARG A 9 6.06 13.43 -0.16
CA ARG A 9 7.10 14.05 0.69
C ARG A 9 6.64 15.22 1.55
N CYS A 10 5.54 15.90 1.18
CA CYS A 10 5.06 17.09 1.88
C CYS A 10 3.80 16.78 2.70
N GLY A 11 3.80 17.21 3.96
CA GLY A 11 2.68 17.05 4.90
C GLY A 11 3.19 17.04 6.35
N ASN A 12 2.37 17.49 7.30
CA ASN A 12 2.67 17.38 8.73
C ASN A 12 2.44 15.94 9.21
N GLY A 13 3.39 15.04 8.92
CA GLY A 13 3.45 13.68 9.44
C GLY A 13 4.80 13.46 10.10
N GLY A 14 4.84 13.53 11.43
CA GLY A 14 6.07 13.38 12.19
C GLY A 14 6.52 11.92 12.22
N ARG A 15 7.82 11.69 11.99
CA ARG A 15 8.52 10.48 12.43
C ARG A 15 8.59 10.48 13.96
N THR A 16 7.47 10.32 14.63
CA THR A 16 7.42 10.23 16.09
C THR A 16 7.46 8.76 16.47
N ASN A 17 8.58 8.36 17.07
CA ASN A 17 8.85 7.09 17.75
C ASN A 17 9.69 6.09 16.93
N SER A 18 10.96 5.96 17.31
CA SER A 18 11.97 5.07 16.72
C SER A 18 11.64 3.58 16.89
N ASP A 19 10.84 3.23 17.90
CA ASP A 19 10.42 1.83 18.15
C ASP A 19 9.11 1.46 17.44
N ALA A 20 8.38 2.43 16.88
CA ALA A 20 7.15 2.21 16.13
C ALA A 20 7.31 2.45 14.62
N SER A 21 8.46 2.96 14.18
CA SER A 21 8.77 3.16 12.75
C SER A 21 9.38 1.87 12.21
N LEU A 22 8.55 1.03 11.58
CA LEU A 22 9.00 -0.16 10.87
C LEU A 22 10.11 0.20 9.86
N ILE A 23 11.02 -0.73 9.61
CA ILE A 23 11.95 -0.56 8.49
C ILE A 23 11.14 -0.57 7.18
N VAL A 24 11.60 0.16 6.17
CA VAL A 24 10.88 0.32 4.89
C VAL A 24 10.46 -1.02 4.27
N THR A 25 11.23 -2.09 4.48
CA THR A 25 10.95 -3.43 3.93
C THR A 25 9.93 -4.23 4.73
N GLU A 26 9.53 -3.77 5.91
CA GLU A 26 8.47 -4.37 6.76
C GLU A 26 7.18 -3.52 6.73
N GLU A 27 7.22 -2.33 6.12
CA GLU A 27 6.06 -1.46 5.99
C GLU A 27 5.11 -1.97 4.90
N LEU A 28 3.92 -2.39 5.32
CA LEU A 28 2.89 -2.97 4.46
C LEU A 28 1.83 -1.93 4.07
N HIS A 29 1.50 -1.92 2.78
CA HIS A 29 0.52 -1.01 2.18
C HIS A 29 -0.60 -1.79 1.50
N LEU A 30 -1.77 -1.16 1.34
CA LEU A 30 -2.89 -1.70 0.56
C LEU A 30 -3.12 -0.87 -0.69
N ILE A 31 -3.54 -1.54 -1.77
CA ILE A 31 -4.08 -0.89 -2.96
C ILE A 31 -5.58 -1.15 -2.99
N THR A 32 -6.37 -0.09 -2.79
CA THR A 32 -7.84 -0.16 -2.77
C THR A 32 -8.43 0.12 -4.16
N PHE A 33 -9.49 -0.62 -4.49
CA PHE A 33 -10.27 -0.47 -5.71
C PHE A 33 -11.72 -0.25 -5.33
N GLU A 34 -12.31 0.82 -5.83
CA GLU A 34 -13.68 1.22 -5.56
C GLU A 34 -14.46 1.35 -6.87
N THR A 35 -15.73 0.96 -6.85
CA THR A 35 -16.65 1.17 -7.97
C THR A 35 -18.09 1.20 -7.49
N GLU A 36 -18.99 1.74 -8.32
CA GLU A 36 -20.42 1.77 -8.06
C GLU A 36 -21.17 0.98 -9.15
N VAL A 37 -22.13 0.17 -8.76
CA VAL A 37 -23.00 -0.60 -9.66
C VAL A 37 -24.43 -0.10 -9.53
N TYR A 38 -25.00 0.36 -10.64
CA TYR A 38 -26.42 0.71 -10.75
C TYR A 38 -27.16 -0.41 -11.48
N HIS A 39 -28.00 -1.16 -10.77
CA HIS A 39 -28.73 -2.29 -11.33
C HIS A 39 -30.15 -2.37 -10.75
N GLN A 40 -31.17 -2.45 -11.61
CA GLN A 40 -32.59 -2.55 -11.21
C GLN A 40 -33.04 -1.46 -10.23
N GLY A 41 -32.53 -0.23 -10.38
CA GLY A 41 -32.87 0.90 -9.49
C GLY A 41 -32.11 0.89 -8.15
N LEU A 42 -31.26 -0.11 -7.90
CA LEU A 42 -30.35 -0.14 -6.77
C LEU A 42 -29.00 0.51 -7.14
N LYS A 43 -28.44 1.27 -6.21
CA LYS A 43 -27.04 1.70 -6.20
C LYS A 43 -26.28 0.84 -5.21
N ILE A 44 -25.21 0.20 -5.64
CA ILE A 44 -24.36 -0.69 -4.83
C ILE A 44 -22.92 -0.18 -4.92
N ASP A 45 -22.35 0.22 -3.79
CA ASP A 45 -20.95 0.58 -3.69
C ASP A 45 -20.12 -0.68 -3.40
N LEU A 46 -19.08 -0.92 -4.20
CA LEU A 46 -18.20 -2.06 -4.09
C LEU A 46 -16.78 -1.58 -3.79
N GLU A 47 -16.16 -2.18 -2.79
CA GLU A 47 -14.78 -1.94 -2.41
C GLU A 47 -14.04 -3.27 -2.28
N THR A 48 -12.80 -3.31 -2.75
CA THR A 48 -11.88 -4.42 -2.51
C THR A 48 -10.45 -3.90 -2.45
N HIS A 49 -9.54 -4.67 -1.87
CA HIS A 49 -8.13 -4.31 -1.77
C HIS A 49 -7.22 -5.47 -2.15
N SER A 50 -5.99 -5.13 -2.55
CA SER A 50 -4.93 -6.12 -2.75
C SER A 50 -4.54 -6.80 -1.44
N LEU A 51 -3.83 -7.93 -1.53
CA LEU A 51 -2.99 -8.37 -0.41
C LEU A 51 -1.97 -7.26 -0.05
N PRO A 52 -1.43 -7.26 1.17
CA PRO A 52 -0.41 -6.30 1.58
C PRO A 52 0.79 -6.27 0.62
N VAL A 53 1.27 -5.07 0.30
CA VAL A 53 2.43 -4.85 -0.57
C VAL A 53 3.54 -4.10 0.18
N VAL A 54 4.80 -4.45 -0.13
CA VAL A 54 5.98 -3.71 0.32
C VAL A 54 6.42 -2.76 -0.78
N VAL A 55 6.62 -1.48 -0.46
CA VAL A 55 7.07 -0.46 -1.42
C VAL A 55 8.57 -0.24 -1.27
N ILE A 56 9.33 -0.46 -2.35
CA ILE A 56 10.79 -0.29 -2.38
C ILE A 56 11.20 0.85 -3.31
N SER A 57 12.30 1.52 -2.99
CA SER A 57 12.89 2.59 -3.79
C SER A 57 14.10 2.13 -4.60
N ASN A 58 14.69 0.97 -4.24
CA ASN A 58 15.80 0.36 -4.96
C ASN A 58 15.66 -1.17 -4.99
N ILE A 59 16.06 -1.79 -6.11
CA ILE A 59 15.98 -3.25 -6.30
C ILE A 59 16.79 -4.05 -5.27
N CYS A 60 17.84 -3.46 -4.69
CA CYS A 60 18.63 -4.09 -3.63
C CYS A 60 17.81 -4.41 -2.36
N GLN A 61 16.64 -3.78 -2.16
CA GLN A 61 15.74 -4.04 -1.03
C GLN A 61 14.85 -5.28 -1.24
N MET A 62 14.79 -5.80 -2.47
CA MET A 62 13.89 -6.90 -2.85
C MET A 62 14.01 -8.16 -1.97
N PRO A 63 15.21 -8.63 -1.58
CA PRO A 63 15.32 -9.83 -0.74
C PRO A 63 14.61 -9.69 0.61
N ASN A 64 14.76 -8.54 1.27
CA ASN A 64 14.13 -8.28 2.57
C ASN A 64 12.63 -8.03 2.41
N ALA A 65 12.23 -7.26 1.39
CA ALA A 65 10.82 -7.05 1.08
C ALA A 65 10.10 -8.38 0.80
N TRP A 66 10.76 -9.31 0.11
CA TRP A 66 10.20 -10.64 -0.16
C TRP A 66 10.10 -11.50 1.10
N ALA A 67 11.09 -11.42 2.00
CA ALA A 67 11.02 -12.09 3.28
C ALA A 67 9.78 -11.66 4.08
N SER A 68 9.45 -10.36 4.10
CA SER A 68 8.24 -9.85 4.76
C SER A 68 6.92 -10.34 4.14
N ILE A 69 6.92 -10.70 2.86
CA ILE A 69 5.74 -11.28 2.20
C ILE A 69 5.60 -12.78 2.49
N LEU A 70 6.71 -13.47 2.73
CA LEU A 70 6.72 -14.90 3.05
C LEU A 70 6.40 -15.20 4.52
N TRP A 71 6.70 -14.27 5.41
CA TRP A 71 6.46 -14.39 6.85
C TRP A 71 4.99 -14.19 7.20
#